data_AF-A0A521YHC0-F1
#
_entry.id   AF-A0A521YHC0-F1
#
_cell.length_a   1.000
_cell.length_b   1.000
_cell.length_c   1.000
_cell.angle_alpha   90.00
_cell.angle_beta   90.00
_cell.angle_gamma   90.00
#
_symmetry.space_group_name_H-M   'P 1'
#
loop_
_entity.id
_entity.type
_entity.pdbx_description
1 polymer ?
#
loop_
_entity_poly.entity_id
_entity_poly.type
_entity_poly.pdbx_seq_one_letter_code
_entity_poly.pdbx_strand_id
1 'polypeptide(L)'
;MQATSLSALSPSASVVTSPELSQAAAQRSAYAGYQIIRRNGAVVSFEPNKIAVALMKAFLAVHGTQGAASASVRETVDGLTESVVRALLRSRPGGGTFHIEDVQDHVELGLMRGGHHEVARAYVLYRERRSQERAKQGEQAAPQQQPSLFVTDRGQRVPLDVARLKGLVESACANLGSEVQAGPILAETQRNLYDGVPIDEVYKASILAARTLIEKDPGYTRATARLLLHTIRREILNDEVTQEEMTTRYADYFPGFIKRGVEAELLDEKLLQFDLRKLGAALDAGRDLQFDYLGLQTLYDRYFLHIDEERIELPQAFFM
;
A
#
# COMPACT_ATOMS: atom_id res chain seq x y z
N MET A 1 4.36 71.57 40.73
CA MET A 1 4.15 70.38 41.58
C MET A 1 4.97 69.24 41.01
N GLN A 2 5.49 68.44 41.92
CA GLN A 2 6.26 67.18 41.78
C GLN A 2 5.77 66.28 40.63
N ALA A 3 6.64 65.50 39.99
CA ALA A 3 7.17 64.24 40.52
C ALA A 3 7.95 63.46 39.44
N THR A 4 9.20 63.18 39.77
CA THR A 4 10.07 62.14 39.22
C THR A 4 9.47 60.75 39.49
N SER A 5 9.41 59.87 38.49
CA SER A 5 9.08 58.44 38.67
C SER A 5 10.31 57.57 38.50
N LEU A 6 10.64 56.88 39.60
CA LEU A 6 11.75 55.94 39.77
C LEU A 6 11.53 54.60 39.04
N SER A 7 12.68 54.07 38.61
CA SER A 7 12.94 52.71 38.16
C SER A 7 12.58 51.64 39.20
N ALA A 8 12.01 50.53 38.74
CA ALA A 8 11.97 49.26 39.47
C ALA A 8 12.29 48.11 38.48
N LEU A 9 13.47 47.51 38.65
CA LEU A 9 13.86 46.24 38.03
C LEU A 9 13.08 45.10 38.70
N SER A 10 12.51 44.20 37.90
CA SER A 10 12.09 42.86 38.32
C SER A 10 13.03 41.81 37.70
N PRO A 11 13.33 40.71 38.40
CA PRO A 11 14.44 39.82 38.06
C PRO A 11 14.06 38.81 36.96
N SER A 12 14.98 38.61 36.02
CA SER A 12 14.94 37.52 35.05
C SER A 12 15.04 36.17 35.76
N ALA A 13 13.94 35.41 35.76
CA ALA A 13 13.96 34.00 36.09
C ALA A 13 14.55 33.23 34.91
N SER A 14 15.84 32.90 35.01
CA SER A 14 16.53 32.00 34.08
C SER A 14 15.91 30.61 34.18
N VAL A 15 15.06 30.24 33.22
CA VAL A 15 14.63 28.86 33.02
C VAL A 15 15.84 28.07 32.56
N VAL A 16 16.41 27.27 33.45
CA VAL A 16 17.43 26.26 33.11
C VAL A 16 16.71 25.14 32.36
N THR A 17 16.60 25.26 31.05
CA THR A 17 16.20 24.15 30.18
C THR A 17 17.34 23.15 30.13
N SER A 18 17.17 22.01 30.79
CA SER A 18 18.11 20.90 30.77
C SER A 18 18.39 20.44 29.31
N PRO A 19 19.66 20.24 28.91
CA PRO A 19 20.02 19.88 27.53
C PRO A 19 19.34 18.60 27.02
N GLU A 20 19.08 17.63 27.90
CA GLU A 20 18.45 16.35 27.56
C GLU A 20 16.99 16.50 27.08
N LEU A 21 16.23 17.42 27.67
CA LEU A 21 14.84 17.68 27.26
C LEU A 21 14.76 18.35 25.88
N SER A 22 15.76 19.19 25.57
CA SER A 22 15.85 19.88 24.28
C SER A 22 16.29 18.94 23.15
N GLN A 23 17.17 17.96 23.42
CA GLN A 23 17.56 16.93 22.44
C GLN A 23 16.43 15.94 22.14
N ALA A 24 15.70 15.48 23.17
CA ALA A 24 14.56 14.57 22.97
C ALA A 24 13.42 15.21 22.18
N ALA A 25 13.18 16.52 22.37
CA ALA A 25 12.20 17.29 21.59
C ALA A 25 12.64 17.48 20.13
N ALA A 26 13.92 17.78 19.88
CA ALA A 26 14.48 17.91 18.53
C ALA A 26 14.45 16.57 17.75
N GLN A 27 14.74 15.45 18.42
CA GLN A 27 14.62 14.11 17.81
C GLN A 27 13.17 13.76 17.46
N ARG A 28 12.19 14.05 18.33
CA ARG A 28 10.77 13.85 18.00
C ARG A 28 10.33 14.65 16.78
N SER A 29 10.89 15.85 16.59
CA SER A 29 10.61 16.68 15.40
C SER A 29 11.21 16.09 14.11
N ALA A 30 12.38 15.44 14.18
CA ALA A 30 13.04 14.86 13.00
C ALA A 30 12.31 13.63 12.43
N TYR A 31 11.59 12.90 13.28
CA TYR A 31 10.85 11.69 12.90
C TYR A 31 9.33 11.88 12.77
N ALA A 32 8.83 13.11 12.94
CA ALA A 32 7.38 13.39 12.95
C ALA A 32 6.68 13.02 11.64
N GLY A 33 7.40 13.01 10.52
CA GLY A 33 6.90 12.57 9.21
C GLY A 33 6.90 11.06 8.97
N TYR A 34 7.27 10.23 9.97
CA TYR A 34 7.43 8.79 9.81
C TYR A 34 6.51 8.00 10.74
N GLN A 35 5.89 6.96 10.17
CA GLN A 35 4.94 6.09 10.86
C GLN A 35 5.29 4.61 10.62
N ILE A 36 4.87 3.74 11.53
CA ILE A 36 5.00 2.28 11.43
C ILE A 36 3.62 1.65 11.41
N ILE A 37 3.37 0.79 10.44
CA ILE A 37 2.20 -0.06 10.34
C ILE A 37 2.52 -1.38 11.07
N ARG A 38 1.83 -1.63 12.19
CA ARG A 38 1.96 -2.89 12.95
C ARG A 38 1.25 -4.04 12.21
N ARG A 39 1.58 -5.29 12.57
CA ARG A 39 0.97 -6.49 11.97
C ARG A 39 -0.55 -6.58 12.13
N ASN A 40 -1.15 -5.83 13.05
CA ASN A 40 -2.60 -5.73 13.26
C ASN A 40 -3.25 -4.56 12.50
N GLY A 41 -2.52 -3.91 11.58
CA GLY A 41 -2.99 -2.76 10.81
C GLY A 41 -2.92 -1.41 11.54
N ALA A 42 -2.59 -1.39 12.84
CA ALA A 42 -2.50 -0.15 13.60
C ALA A 42 -1.29 0.69 13.18
N VAL A 43 -1.54 1.96 12.88
CA VAL A 43 -0.51 2.95 12.55
C VAL A 43 -0.02 3.62 13.83
N VAL A 44 1.30 3.60 14.06
CA VAL A 44 1.94 4.24 15.21
C VAL A 44 3.09 5.12 14.77
N SER A 45 3.46 6.12 15.56
CA SER A 45 4.62 6.97 15.27
C SER A 45 5.92 6.16 15.24
N PHE A 46 6.85 6.53 14.35
CA PHE A 46 8.17 5.92 14.29
C PHE A 46 8.99 6.28 15.54
N GLU A 47 9.36 5.28 16.33
CA GLU A 47 10.15 5.44 17.56
C GLU A 47 11.46 4.65 17.46
N PRO A 48 12.61 5.31 17.19
CA PRO A 48 13.93 4.66 17.14
C PRO A 48 14.26 3.85 18.40
N ASN A 49 13.81 4.31 19.56
CA ASN A 49 14.03 3.65 20.85
C ASN A 49 13.47 2.22 20.88
N LYS A 50 12.40 1.92 20.11
CA LYS A 50 11.86 0.55 20.03
C LYS A 50 12.82 -0.41 19.32
N ILE A 51 13.59 0.09 18.36
CA ILE A 51 14.63 -0.68 17.65
C ILE A 51 15.78 -0.99 18.61
N ALA A 52 16.26 0.01 19.36
CA ALA A 52 17.30 -0.16 20.37
C ALA A 52 16.90 -1.20 21.43
N VAL A 53 15.67 -1.12 21.95
CA VAL A 53 15.15 -2.10 22.91
C VAL A 53 15.08 -3.52 22.32
N ALA A 54 14.70 -3.67 21.05
CA ALA A 54 14.63 -4.97 20.38
C ALA A 54 16.03 -5.57 20.18
N LEU A 55 16.99 -4.76 19.70
CA LEU A 55 18.39 -5.14 19.57
C LEU A 55 18.98 -5.54 20.93
N MET A 56 18.75 -4.73 21.97
CA MET A 56 19.23 -5.03 23.32
C MET A 56 18.72 -6.38 23.84
N LYS A 57 17.45 -6.70 23.59
CA LYS A 57 16.86 -8.01 23.93
C LYS A 57 17.54 -9.16 23.16
N ALA A 58 17.90 -8.94 21.90
CA ALA A 58 18.61 -9.93 21.09
C ALA A 58 20.01 -10.20 21.65
N PHE A 59 20.77 -9.16 21.99
CA PHE A 59 22.10 -9.29 22.61
C PHE A 59 22.01 -9.95 23.99
N LEU A 60 21.01 -9.61 24.80
CA LEU A 60 20.70 -10.24 26.09
C LEU A 60 20.45 -11.74 25.97
N ALA A 61 19.75 -12.17 24.92
CA ALA A 61 19.41 -13.56 24.71
C ALA A 61 20.62 -14.45 24.38
N VAL A 62 21.69 -13.87 23.82
CA VAL A 62 22.92 -14.59 23.44
C VAL A 62 24.00 -14.49 24.52
N HIS A 63 24.26 -13.28 25.03
CA HIS A 63 25.36 -13.03 25.98
C HIS A 63 24.96 -13.11 27.46
N GLY A 64 23.68 -13.39 27.74
CA GLY A 64 23.14 -13.43 29.09
C GLY A 64 23.09 -12.06 29.78
N THR A 65 22.53 -12.03 30.99
CA THR A 65 22.34 -10.79 31.76
C THR A 65 23.65 -10.14 32.21
N GLN A 66 24.75 -10.91 32.32
CA GLN A 66 26.05 -10.40 32.74
C GLN A 66 26.82 -9.69 31.62
N GLY A 67 26.63 -10.08 30.35
CA GLY A 67 27.22 -9.39 29.19
C GLY A 67 26.45 -8.13 28.76
N ALA A 68 25.15 -8.07 29.04
CA ALA A 68 24.26 -7.03 28.54
C ALA A 68 24.28 -5.70 29.32
N ALA A 69 24.86 -5.65 30.51
CA ALA A 69 25.07 -4.37 31.20
C ALA A 69 26.39 -3.68 30.77
N SER A 70 27.18 -4.31 29.89
CA SER A 70 28.45 -3.75 29.46
C SER A 70 28.25 -2.52 28.56
N ALA A 71 29.06 -1.49 28.80
CA ALA A 71 29.03 -0.25 28.01
C ALA A 71 29.26 -0.52 26.51
N SER A 72 30.12 -1.50 26.20
CA SER A 72 30.42 -1.93 24.83
C SER A 72 29.19 -2.47 24.07
N VAL A 73 28.31 -3.23 24.74
CA VAL A 73 27.08 -3.73 24.10
C VAL A 73 26.10 -2.60 23.83
N ARG A 74 25.98 -1.63 24.75
CA ARG A 74 25.13 -0.44 24.53
C ARG A 74 25.61 0.39 23.35
N GLU A 75 26.91 0.69 23.31
CA GLU A 75 27.52 1.40 22.19
C GLU A 75 27.31 0.69 20.85
N THR A 76 27.44 -0.64 20.83
CA THR A 76 27.15 -1.46 19.64
C THR A 76 25.68 -1.37 19.23
N VAL A 77 24.75 -1.48 20.18
CA VAL A 77 23.30 -1.38 19.93
C VAL A 77 22.91 0.00 19.43
N ASP A 78 23.49 1.05 19.98
CA ASP A 78 23.23 2.43 19.55
C ASP A 78 23.73 2.65 18.11
N GLY A 79 24.95 2.21 17.80
CA GLY A 79 25.50 2.28 16.43
C GLY A 79 24.69 1.48 15.41
N LEU A 80 24.21 0.29 15.78
CA LEU A 80 23.31 -0.50 14.93
C LEU A 80 21.96 0.19 14.74
N THR A 81 21.39 0.76 15.81
CA THR A 81 20.12 1.49 15.75
C THR A 81 20.22 2.69 14.82
N GLU A 82 21.29 3.49 14.92
CA GLU A 82 21.52 4.62 14.01
C GLU A 82 21.67 4.18 12.56
N SER A 83 22.40 3.08 12.31
CA SER A 83 22.57 2.52 10.97
C SER A 83 21.24 2.09 10.34
N VAL A 84 20.41 1.39 11.12
CA VAL A 84 19.06 0.96 10.70
C VAL A 84 18.16 2.15 10.42
N VAL A 85 18.11 3.12 11.34
CA VAL A 85 17.30 4.34 11.18
C VAL A 85 17.74 5.10 9.94
N ARG A 86 19.06 5.30 9.74
CA ARG A 86 19.59 5.99 8.56
C ARG A 86 19.24 5.25 7.26
N ALA A 87 19.26 3.92 7.25
CA ALA A 87 18.86 3.13 6.10
C ALA A 87 17.37 3.28 5.77
N LEU A 88 16.50 3.23 6.78
CA LEU A 88 15.05 3.44 6.64
C LEU A 88 14.72 4.86 6.16
N LEU A 89 15.36 5.89 6.71
CA LEU A 89 15.09 7.27 6.30
C LEU A 89 15.56 7.55 4.86
N ARG A 90 16.68 6.96 4.43
CA ARG A 90 17.19 7.14 3.05
C ARG A 90 16.26 6.56 2.00
N SER A 91 15.51 5.50 2.31
CA SER A 91 14.54 4.95 1.36
C SER A 91 13.32 5.87 1.17
N ARG A 92 13.07 6.80 2.11
CA ARG A 92 11.94 7.75 2.06
C ARG A 92 12.31 9.15 2.60
N PRO A 93 12.99 9.99 1.81
CA PRO A 93 13.47 11.30 2.25
C PRO A 93 12.37 12.34 2.52
N GLY A 94 11.12 12.11 2.10
CA GLY A 94 9.97 13.02 2.31
C GLY A 94 9.01 12.63 3.44
N GLY A 95 9.36 11.65 4.28
CA GLY A 95 8.42 11.04 5.23
C GLY A 95 7.66 9.86 4.62
N GLY A 96 6.93 9.12 5.45
CA GLY A 96 6.11 7.98 5.01
C GLY A 96 5.91 6.89 6.07
N THR A 97 5.18 5.85 5.68
CA THR A 97 4.81 4.69 6.50
C THR A 97 5.69 3.47 6.21
N PHE A 98 6.28 2.84 7.22
CA PHE A 98 6.99 1.57 7.07
C PHE A 98 6.15 0.42 7.61
N HIS A 99 6.19 -0.75 6.99
CA HIS A 99 5.68 -1.95 7.66
C HIS A 99 6.65 -2.38 8.76
N ILE A 100 6.11 -2.96 9.83
CA ILE A 100 6.94 -3.48 10.92
C ILE A 100 7.90 -4.57 10.44
N GLU A 101 7.56 -5.30 9.37
CA GLU A 101 8.47 -6.27 8.74
C GLU A 101 9.66 -5.58 8.08
N ASP A 102 9.46 -4.46 7.40
CA ASP A 102 10.56 -3.70 6.77
C ASP A 102 11.59 -3.25 7.81
N VAL A 103 11.13 -2.82 8.98
CA VAL A 103 12.00 -2.45 10.10
C VAL A 103 12.76 -3.67 10.62
N GLN A 104 12.10 -4.83 10.71
CA GLN A 104 12.74 -6.07 11.16
C GLN A 104 13.80 -6.57 10.18
N ASP A 105 13.53 -6.51 8.88
CA ASP A 105 14.47 -6.92 7.84
C ASP A 105 15.70 -6.00 7.81
N HIS A 106 15.52 -4.70 8.06
CA HIS A 106 16.65 -3.77 8.21
C HIS A 106 17.47 -4.05 9.48
N VAL A 107 16.83 -4.45 10.58
CA VAL A 107 17.53 -4.87 11.81
C VAL A 107 18.36 -6.13 11.56
N GLU A 108 17.81 -7.11 10.86
CA GLU A 108 18.52 -8.34 10.48
C GLU A 108 19.71 -8.05 9.58
N LEU A 109 19.51 -7.24 8.55
CA LEU A 109 20.58 -6.80 7.66
C LEU A 109 21.67 -6.02 8.42
N GLY A 110 21.27 -5.17 9.37
CA GLY A 110 22.19 -4.44 10.25
C GLY A 110 23.05 -5.37 11.10
N LEU A 111 22.44 -6.36 11.75
CA LEU A 111 23.15 -7.36 12.56
C LEU A 111 24.11 -8.20 11.71
N MET A 112 23.70 -8.61 10.50
CA MET A 112 24.56 -9.36 9.59
C MET A 112 25.76 -8.55 9.11
N ARG A 113 25.55 -7.28 8.72
CA ARG A 113 26.63 -6.39 8.27
C ARG A 113 27.60 -6.01 9.39
N GLY A 114 27.10 -5.94 10.63
CA GLY A 114 27.92 -5.73 11.83
C GLY A 114 28.72 -6.96 12.27
N GLY A 115 28.61 -8.10 11.57
CA GLY A 115 29.31 -9.35 11.94
C GLY A 115 28.70 -10.08 13.14
N HIS A 116 27.55 -9.63 13.65
CA HIS A 116 26.87 -10.23 14.81
C HIS A 116 25.99 -11.42 14.39
N HIS A 117 26.60 -12.41 13.73
CA HIS A 117 25.88 -13.54 13.13
C HIS A 117 25.10 -14.39 14.14
N GLU A 118 25.65 -14.58 15.33
CA GLU A 118 24.99 -15.34 16.40
C GLU A 118 23.74 -14.62 16.93
N VAL A 119 23.83 -13.29 17.11
CA VAL A 119 22.71 -12.44 17.53
C VAL A 119 21.65 -12.35 16.43
N ALA A 120 22.06 -12.22 15.16
CA ALA A 120 21.15 -12.25 14.02
C ALA A 120 20.35 -13.56 13.97
N ARG A 121 21.02 -14.70 14.13
CA ARG A 121 20.36 -16.02 14.14
C ARG A 121 19.38 -16.15 15.32
N ALA A 122 19.77 -15.71 16.51
CA ALA A 122 18.90 -15.72 17.69
C ALA A 122 17.67 -14.80 17.50
N TYR A 123 17.86 -13.63 16.89
CA TYR A 123 16.81 -12.68 16.59
C TYR A 123 15.77 -13.27 15.61
N VAL A 124 16.23 -13.88 14.50
CA VAL A 124 15.36 -14.54 13.51
C VAL A 124 14.57 -15.68 14.15
N LEU A 125 15.21 -16.54 14.94
CA LEU A 125 14.52 -17.62 15.65
C LEU A 125 13.47 -17.09 16.63
N TYR A 126 13.77 -15.99 17.34
CA TYR A 126 12.82 -15.37 18.25
C TYR A 126 11.61 -14.79 17.50
N ARG A 127 11.85 -14.08 16.38
CA ARG A 127 10.81 -13.54 15.49
C ARG A 127 9.88 -14.65 15.01
N GLU A 128 10.45 -15.76 14.57
CA GLU A 128 9.73 -16.91 14.05
C GLU A 128 8.88 -17.59 15.14
N ARG A 129 9.45 -17.85 16.32
CA ARG A 129 8.69 -18.39 17.47
C ARG A 129 7.54 -17.48 17.88
N ARG A 130 7.76 -16.16 17.93
CA ARG A 130 6.69 -15.19 18.23
C ARG A 130 5.65 -15.09 17.12
N SER A 131 6.01 -15.40 15.87
CA SER A 131 5.07 -15.53 14.76
C SER A 131 4.18 -16.76 14.96
N GLN A 132 4.80 -17.90 15.27
CA GLN A 132 4.11 -19.18 15.51
C GLN A 132 3.25 -19.16 16.78
N GLU A 133 3.71 -18.54 17.87
CA GLU A 133 2.93 -18.36 19.10
C GLU A 133 1.67 -17.54 18.85
N ARG A 134 1.75 -16.50 18.00
CA ARG A 134 0.58 -15.71 17.61
C ARG A 134 -0.35 -16.44 16.66
N ALA A 135 0.19 -17.25 15.75
CA ALA A 135 -0.64 -18.12 14.91
C ALA A 135 -1.42 -19.13 15.78
N LYS A 136 -0.76 -19.74 16.78
CA LYS A 136 -1.38 -20.68 17.72
C LYS A 136 -2.35 -20.03 18.71
N GLN A 137 -2.10 -18.78 19.13
CA GLN A 137 -3.00 -18.03 20.01
C GLN A 137 -4.15 -17.33 19.23
N GLY A 138 -3.97 -17.11 17.93
CA GLY A 138 -4.97 -16.51 17.04
C GLY A 138 -6.15 -17.42 16.69
N GLU A 139 -6.06 -18.73 16.99
CA GLU A 139 -7.16 -19.69 16.80
C GLU A 139 -8.10 -19.81 18.02
N GLN A 140 -7.77 -19.20 19.16
CA GLN A 140 -8.57 -19.32 20.40
C GLN A 140 -9.19 -18.01 20.92
N ALA A 141 -9.11 -16.92 20.15
CA ALA A 141 -9.97 -15.77 20.37
C ALA A 141 -11.22 -15.88 19.50
N ALA A 142 -12.40 -15.84 20.14
CA ALA A 142 -13.72 -15.61 19.52
C ALA A 142 -13.64 -14.57 18.37
N PRO A 143 -14.50 -14.61 17.34
CA PRO A 143 -14.33 -13.86 16.10
C PRO A 143 -14.16 -12.37 16.37
N GLN A 144 -12.89 -11.96 16.47
CA GLN A 144 -12.51 -10.56 16.51
C GLN A 144 -12.76 -10.09 15.08
N GLN A 145 -13.78 -9.25 14.92
CA GLN A 145 -14.00 -8.46 13.71
C GLN A 145 -12.64 -8.07 13.16
N GLN A 146 -12.32 -8.54 11.95
CA GLN A 146 -11.08 -8.18 11.25
C GLN A 146 -10.90 -6.67 11.43
N PRO A 147 -9.69 -6.18 11.79
CA PRO A 147 -9.47 -4.75 11.91
C PRO A 147 -9.98 -4.10 10.62
N SER A 148 -11.07 -3.35 10.74
CA SER A 148 -11.76 -2.79 9.58
C SER A 148 -10.87 -1.69 9.05
N LEU A 149 -10.01 -2.03 8.10
CA LEU A 149 -9.26 -1.05 7.34
C LEU A 149 -10.30 -0.15 6.69
N PHE A 150 -10.23 1.16 6.93
CA PHE A 150 -11.09 2.08 6.20
C PHE A 150 -10.37 2.52 4.93
N VAL A 151 -11.14 2.72 3.87
CA VAL A 151 -10.67 3.26 2.60
C VAL A 151 -11.44 4.53 2.28
N THR A 152 -10.84 5.37 1.46
CA THR A 152 -11.51 6.56 0.94
C THR A 152 -12.07 6.24 -0.44
N ASP A 153 -13.38 6.23 -0.58
CA ASP A 153 -14.08 6.07 -1.86
C ASP A 153 -14.87 7.35 -2.17
N ARG A 154 -14.56 8.03 -3.28
CA ARG A 154 -15.16 9.32 -3.68
C ARG A 154 -15.19 10.36 -2.54
N GLY A 155 -14.12 10.41 -1.76
CA GLY A 155 -13.98 11.32 -0.61
C GLY A 155 -14.71 10.89 0.66
N GLN A 156 -15.45 9.77 0.65
CA GLN A 156 -16.09 9.20 1.83
C GLN A 156 -15.25 8.09 2.44
N ARG A 157 -15.15 8.09 3.77
CA ARG A 157 -14.47 7.04 4.52
C ARG A 157 -15.42 5.87 4.73
N VAL A 158 -15.15 4.74 4.08
CA VAL A 158 -15.96 3.52 4.14
C VAL A 158 -15.10 2.35 4.61
N PRO A 159 -15.66 1.34 5.30
CA PRO A 159 -14.92 0.13 5.62
C PRO A 159 -14.54 -0.61 4.33
N LEU A 160 -13.31 -1.11 4.25
CA LEU A 160 -12.87 -1.95 3.14
C LEU A 160 -13.70 -3.24 3.12
N ASP A 161 -14.41 -3.47 2.02
CA ASP A 161 -15.06 -4.75 1.78
C ASP A 161 -14.02 -5.77 1.28
N VAL A 162 -13.41 -6.46 2.23
CA VAL A 162 -12.43 -7.52 1.97
C VAL A 162 -13.05 -8.69 1.20
N ALA A 163 -14.35 -8.97 1.40
CA ALA A 163 -15.04 -10.05 0.71
C ALA A 163 -15.22 -9.72 -0.77
N ARG A 164 -15.57 -8.47 -1.10
CA ARG A 164 -15.65 -7.97 -2.47
C ARG A 164 -14.29 -7.98 -3.16
N LEU A 165 -13.24 -7.49 -2.50
CA LEU A 165 -11.87 -7.54 -3.04
C LEU A 165 -11.44 -8.98 -3.31
N LYS A 166 -11.73 -9.90 -2.38
CA LYS A 166 -11.47 -11.33 -2.56
C LYS A 166 -12.21 -11.89 -3.78
N GLY A 167 -13.52 -11.63 -3.90
CA GLY A 167 -14.32 -12.07 -5.03
C GLY A 167 -13.81 -11.53 -6.37
N LEU A 168 -13.38 -10.27 -6.42
CA LEU A 168 -12.76 -9.67 -7.59
C LEU A 168 -11.50 -10.45 -8.01
N VAL A 169 -10.57 -10.67 -7.09
CA VAL A 169 -9.31 -11.37 -7.40
C VAL A 169 -9.57 -12.84 -7.77
N GLU A 170 -10.50 -13.52 -7.10
CA GLU A 170 -10.90 -14.89 -7.45
C GLU A 170 -11.50 -14.95 -8.86
N SER A 171 -12.36 -14.00 -9.23
CA SER A 171 -12.92 -13.91 -10.58
C SER A 171 -11.86 -13.65 -11.64
N ALA A 172 -10.83 -12.84 -11.32
CA ALA A 172 -9.71 -12.57 -12.21
C ALA A 172 -8.87 -13.84 -12.47
N CYS A 173 -8.68 -14.68 -11.46
CA CYS A 173 -7.95 -15.94 -11.56
C CYS A 173 -8.78 -17.10 -12.17
N ALA A 174 -10.10 -16.96 -12.28
CA ALA A 174 -10.98 -18.04 -12.70
C ALA A 174 -10.63 -18.56 -14.11
N ASN A 175 -10.65 -19.89 -14.27
CA ASN A 175 -10.40 -20.58 -15.55
C ASN A 175 -9.02 -20.29 -16.19
N LEU A 176 -7.99 -19.98 -15.38
CA LEU A 176 -6.61 -19.75 -15.85
C LEU A 176 -5.63 -20.89 -15.54
N GLY A 177 -6.11 -22.00 -14.96
CA GLY A 177 -5.30 -23.15 -14.55
C GLY A 177 -5.10 -23.23 -13.03
N SER A 178 -4.53 -24.34 -12.55
CA SER A 178 -4.31 -24.60 -11.11
C SER A 178 -3.22 -23.73 -10.48
N GLU A 179 -2.27 -23.25 -11.28
CA GLU A 179 -1.11 -22.48 -10.84
C GLU A 179 -1.44 -21.01 -10.57
N VAL A 180 -2.53 -20.50 -11.19
CA VAL A 180 -2.98 -19.11 -11.03
C VAL A 180 -3.96 -19.04 -9.86
N GLN A 181 -3.46 -18.67 -8.69
CA GLN A 181 -4.21 -18.65 -7.44
C GLN A 181 -4.41 -17.21 -6.93
N ALA A 182 -5.61 -16.94 -6.41
CA ALA A 182 -5.95 -15.64 -5.85
C ALA A 182 -5.24 -15.34 -4.51
N GLY A 183 -4.93 -16.39 -3.73
CA GLY A 183 -4.37 -16.27 -2.38
C GLY A 183 -3.09 -15.42 -2.31
N PRO A 184 -2.05 -15.72 -3.13
CA PRO A 184 -0.83 -14.91 -3.17
C PRO A 184 -1.07 -13.43 -3.52
N ILE A 185 -1.96 -13.15 -4.47
CA ILE A 185 -2.31 -11.78 -4.86
C ILE A 185 -2.96 -11.05 -3.68
N LEU A 186 -3.94 -11.67 -3.03
CA LEU A 186 -4.65 -11.08 -1.90
C LEU A 186 -3.73 -10.82 -0.71
N ALA A 187 -2.86 -11.78 -0.39
CA ALA A 187 -1.90 -11.64 0.71
C ALA A 187 -0.96 -10.47 0.46
N GLU A 188 -0.40 -10.36 -0.74
CA GLU A 188 0.52 -9.27 -1.09
C GLU A 188 -0.21 -7.91 -1.21
N THR A 189 -1.45 -7.90 -1.70
CA THR A 189 -2.28 -6.69 -1.73
C THR A 189 -2.50 -6.18 -0.30
N GLN A 190 -3.03 -7.03 0.59
CA GLN A 190 -3.33 -6.67 1.98
C GLN A 190 -2.10 -6.23 2.76
N ARG A 191 -0.94 -6.84 2.48
CA ARG A 191 0.33 -6.44 3.09
C ARG A 191 0.72 -5.01 2.76
N ASN A 192 0.30 -4.47 1.61
CA ASN A 192 0.64 -3.12 1.17
C ASN A 192 -0.46 -2.08 1.47
N LEU A 193 -1.58 -2.47 2.09
CA LEU A 193 -2.67 -1.55 2.44
C LEU A 193 -2.44 -0.88 3.80
N TYR A 194 -2.94 0.36 3.92
CA TYR A 194 -2.95 1.14 5.15
C TYR A 194 -4.32 1.83 5.35
N ASP A 195 -4.63 2.20 6.60
CA ASP A 195 -5.91 2.84 6.92
C ASP A 195 -6.03 4.22 6.25
N GLY A 196 -7.16 4.45 5.59
CA GLY A 196 -7.45 5.67 4.84
C GLY A 196 -6.99 5.66 3.38
N VAL A 197 -6.37 4.58 2.89
CA VAL A 197 -5.93 4.46 1.48
C VAL A 197 -7.11 4.68 0.52
N PRO A 198 -6.93 5.42 -0.59
CA PRO A 198 -7.96 5.53 -1.61
C PRO A 198 -8.30 4.15 -2.20
N ILE A 199 -9.57 3.89 -2.47
CA ILE A 199 -10.00 2.61 -3.04
C ILE A 199 -9.36 2.32 -4.41
N ASP A 200 -9.08 3.35 -5.21
CA ASP A 200 -8.35 3.20 -6.48
C ASP A 200 -6.94 2.67 -6.27
N GLU A 201 -6.27 3.10 -5.20
CA GLU A 201 -4.95 2.60 -4.83
C GLU A 201 -5.00 1.16 -4.31
N VAL A 202 -6.11 0.72 -3.71
CA VAL A 202 -6.33 -0.70 -3.36
C VAL A 202 -6.34 -1.57 -4.62
N TYR A 203 -7.09 -1.14 -5.65
CA TYR A 203 -7.14 -1.89 -6.90
C TYR A 203 -5.80 -1.86 -7.64
N LYS A 204 -5.10 -0.72 -7.69
CA LYS A 204 -3.73 -0.64 -8.24
C LYS A 204 -2.76 -1.55 -7.50
N ALA A 205 -2.82 -1.60 -6.17
CA ALA A 205 -2.01 -2.51 -5.37
C ALA A 205 -2.25 -3.97 -5.75
N SER A 206 -3.51 -4.36 -6.03
CA SER A 206 -3.83 -5.72 -6.49
C SER A 206 -3.26 -6.05 -7.88
N ILE A 207 -3.25 -5.09 -8.80
CA ILE A 207 -2.62 -5.23 -10.12
C ILE A 207 -1.11 -5.40 -9.98
N LEU A 208 -0.46 -4.57 -9.14
CA LEU A 208 0.97 -4.67 -8.88
C LEU A 208 1.32 -6.01 -8.24
N ALA A 209 0.55 -6.46 -7.25
CA ALA A 209 0.72 -7.77 -6.62
C ALA A 209 0.63 -8.90 -7.66
N ALA A 210 -0.41 -8.91 -8.51
CA ALA A 210 -0.57 -9.91 -9.57
C ALA A 210 0.57 -9.85 -10.60
N ARG A 211 1.03 -8.67 -10.97
CA ARG A 211 2.13 -8.47 -11.93
C ARG A 211 3.43 -9.11 -11.45
N THR A 212 3.76 -9.03 -10.15
CA THR A 212 4.97 -9.67 -9.61
C THR A 212 4.95 -11.19 -9.73
N LEU A 213 3.76 -11.80 -9.84
CA LEU A 213 3.62 -13.25 -9.97
C LEU A 213 3.75 -13.74 -11.42
N ILE A 214 3.77 -12.84 -12.40
CA ILE A 214 4.00 -13.19 -13.82
C ILE A 214 5.37 -13.85 -14.02
N GLU A 215 6.38 -13.45 -13.23
CA GLU A 215 7.70 -14.07 -13.26
C GLU A 215 7.68 -15.52 -12.75
N LYS A 216 6.70 -15.88 -11.91
CA LYS A 216 6.55 -17.24 -11.38
C LYS A 216 5.74 -18.12 -12.34
N ASP A 217 4.65 -17.58 -12.88
CA ASP A 217 3.82 -18.28 -13.86
C ASP A 217 3.22 -17.28 -14.87
N PRO A 218 3.39 -17.52 -16.20
CA PRO A 218 2.88 -16.60 -17.21
C PRO A 218 1.36 -16.45 -17.20
N GLY A 219 0.60 -17.41 -16.65
CA GLY A 219 -0.86 -17.35 -16.51
C GLY A 219 -1.36 -16.15 -15.69
N TYR A 220 -0.53 -15.61 -14.80
CA TYR A 220 -0.87 -14.37 -14.08
C TYR A 220 -0.97 -13.15 -15.00
N THR A 221 -0.48 -13.20 -16.25
CA THR A 221 -0.66 -12.10 -17.22
C THR A 221 -2.12 -11.79 -17.47
N ARG A 222 -2.97 -12.81 -17.60
CA ARG A 222 -4.41 -12.64 -17.83
C ARG A 222 -5.14 -12.24 -16.55
N ALA A 223 -4.74 -12.76 -15.40
CA ALA A 223 -5.29 -12.33 -14.12
C ALA A 223 -5.02 -10.83 -13.89
N THR A 224 -3.79 -10.39 -14.16
CA THR A 224 -3.38 -8.98 -14.05
C THR A 224 -4.16 -8.11 -15.05
N ALA A 225 -4.35 -8.57 -16.29
CA ALA A 225 -5.18 -7.87 -17.28
C ALA A 225 -6.64 -7.72 -16.83
N ARG A 226 -7.23 -8.76 -16.23
CA ARG A 226 -8.61 -8.72 -15.73
C ARG A 226 -8.78 -7.77 -14.54
N LEU A 227 -7.78 -7.67 -13.67
CA LEU A 227 -7.77 -6.67 -12.59
C LEU A 227 -7.65 -5.24 -13.15
N LEU A 228 -6.78 -5.03 -14.14
CA LEU A 228 -6.68 -3.75 -14.86
C LEU A 228 -8.01 -3.39 -15.54
N LEU A 229 -8.62 -4.33 -16.24
CA LEU A 229 -9.91 -4.18 -16.89
C LEU A 229 -11.02 -3.74 -15.92
N HIS A 230 -11.02 -4.25 -14.68
CA HIS A 230 -11.93 -3.78 -13.65
C HIS A 230 -11.73 -2.29 -13.34
N THR A 231 -10.48 -1.84 -13.16
CA THR A 231 -10.19 -0.41 -12.93
C THR A 231 -10.62 0.47 -14.10
N ILE A 232 -10.37 0.02 -15.34
CA ILE A 232 -10.78 0.73 -16.56
C ILE A 232 -12.30 0.90 -16.62
N ARG A 233 -13.06 -0.17 -16.33
CA ARG A 233 -14.53 -0.13 -16.31
C ARG A 233 -15.05 0.81 -15.24
N ARG A 234 -14.47 0.75 -14.04
CA ARG A 234 -14.86 1.59 -12.90
C ARG A 234 -14.62 3.07 -13.19
N GLU A 235 -13.52 3.40 -13.85
CA GLU A 235 -13.20 4.76 -14.30
C GLU A 235 -14.23 5.24 -15.35
N ILE A 236 -14.39 4.51 -16.45
CA ILE A 236 -15.18 4.96 -17.61
C ILE A 236 -16.69 4.96 -17.32
N LEU A 237 -17.19 3.93 -16.64
CA LEU A 237 -18.61 3.77 -16.36
C LEU A 237 -19.03 4.42 -15.05
N ASN A 238 -18.06 4.90 -14.26
CA ASN A 238 -18.25 5.46 -12.92
C ASN A 238 -19.10 4.54 -12.02
N ASP A 239 -18.97 3.23 -12.20
CA ASP A 239 -19.69 2.20 -11.46
C ASP A 239 -18.89 0.90 -11.46
N GLU A 240 -19.11 0.08 -10.44
CA GLU A 240 -18.47 -1.23 -10.37
C GLU A 240 -19.36 -2.29 -10.99
N VAL A 241 -18.91 -2.78 -12.15
CA VAL A 241 -19.63 -3.76 -12.95
C VAL A 241 -18.85 -5.05 -13.06
N THR A 242 -19.57 -6.16 -12.94
CA THR A 242 -19.07 -7.51 -13.18
C THR A 242 -18.90 -7.78 -14.67
N GLN A 243 -18.12 -8.81 -15.00
CA GLN A 243 -17.94 -9.25 -16.38
C GLN A 243 -19.26 -9.65 -17.06
N GLU A 244 -20.20 -10.22 -16.31
CA GLU A 244 -21.50 -10.67 -16.85
C GLU A 244 -22.37 -9.48 -17.24
N GLU A 245 -22.40 -8.45 -16.39
CA GLU A 245 -23.16 -7.20 -16.62
C GLU A 245 -22.65 -6.44 -17.85
N MET A 246 -21.36 -6.57 -18.18
CA MET A 246 -20.76 -5.86 -19.33
C MET A 246 -21.41 -6.19 -20.66
N THR A 247 -22.02 -7.37 -20.80
CA THR A 247 -22.80 -7.72 -22.00
C THR A 247 -23.91 -6.69 -22.26
N THR A 248 -24.58 -6.24 -21.21
CA THR A 248 -25.63 -5.21 -21.32
C THR A 248 -25.01 -3.81 -21.33
N ARG A 249 -24.01 -3.57 -20.46
CA ARG A 249 -23.44 -2.24 -20.27
C ARG A 249 -22.73 -1.70 -21.51
N TYR A 250 -22.11 -2.56 -22.34
CA TYR A 250 -21.53 -2.12 -23.61
C TYR A 250 -22.57 -1.50 -24.55
N ALA A 251 -23.76 -2.10 -24.65
CA ALA A 251 -24.83 -1.61 -25.51
C ALA A 251 -25.36 -0.24 -25.05
N ASP A 252 -25.44 -0.02 -23.74
CA ASP A 252 -25.88 1.26 -23.15
C ASP A 252 -24.81 2.35 -23.27
N TYR A 253 -23.55 1.99 -23.04
CA TYR A 253 -22.41 2.90 -23.04
C TYR A 253 -22.02 3.38 -24.45
N PHE A 254 -22.02 2.48 -25.45
CA PHE A 254 -21.41 2.73 -26.76
C PHE A 254 -21.99 3.95 -27.50
N PRO A 255 -23.33 4.16 -27.60
CA PRO A 255 -23.87 5.34 -28.24
C PRO A 255 -23.48 6.65 -27.53
N GLY A 256 -23.42 6.62 -26.19
CA GLY A 256 -22.98 7.76 -25.39
C GLY A 256 -21.51 8.10 -25.59
N PHE A 257 -20.66 7.08 -25.69
CA PHE A 257 -19.24 7.22 -26.02
C PHE A 257 -19.02 7.89 -27.37
N ILE A 258 -19.65 7.40 -28.45
CA ILE A 258 -19.49 7.98 -29.79
C ILE A 258 -19.92 9.45 -29.80
N LYS A 259 -21.05 9.77 -29.15
CA LYS A 259 -21.53 11.15 -29.05
C LYS A 259 -20.53 12.05 -28.32
N ARG A 260 -20.03 11.62 -27.15
CA ARG A 260 -19.01 12.35 -26.37
C ARG A 260 -17.72 12.55 -27.17
N GLY A 261 -17.26 11.52 -27.88
CA GLY A 261 -16.04 11.58 -28.69
C GLY A 261 -16.16 12.53 -29.88
N VAL A 262 -17.33 12.59 -30.52
CA VAL A 262 -17.60 13.56 -31.60
C VAL A 262 -17.70 14.99 -31.06
N GLU A 263 -18.40 15.20 -29.93
CA GLU A 263 -18.50 16.50 -29.27
C GLU A 263 -17.12 17.06 -28.85
N ALA A 264 -16.18 16.17 -28.50
CA ALA A 264 -14.80 16.51 -28.16
C ALA A 264 -13.85 16.55 -29.37
N GLU A 265 -14.35 16.43 -30.60
CA GLU A 265 -13.57 16.42 -31.85
C GLU A 265 -12.52 15.30 -31.94
N LEU A 266 -12.68 14.23 -31.14
CA LEU A 266 -11.81 13.04 -31.16
C LEU A 266 -12.26 12.00 -32.19
N LEU A 267 -13.53 12.04 -32.59
CA LEU A 267 -14.16 11.12 -33.54
C LEU A 267 -14.83 11.89 -34.69
N ASP A 268 -14.84 11.29 -35.89
CA ASP A 268 -15.50 11.88 -37.07
C ASP A 268 -17.04 11.86 -36.90
N GLU A 269 -17.69 12.99 -37.17
CA GLU A 269 -19.15 13.16 -37.09
C GLU A 269 -19.94 12.14 -37.93
N LYS A 270 -19.33 11.57 -38.99
CA LYS A 270 -19.93 10.51 -39.81
C LYS A 270 -20.24 9.25 -39.02
N LEU A 271 -19.57 9.01 -37.89
CA LEU A 271 -19.87 7.86 -37.03
C LEU A 271 -21.30 7.93 -36.48
N LEU A 272 -21.89 9.12 -36.33
CA LEU A 272 -23.28 9.29 -35.89
C LEU A 272 -24.32 8.84 -36.94
N GLN A 273 -23.89 8.56 -38.18
CA GLN A 273 -24.78 8.08 -39.25
C GLN A 273 -25.01 6.57 -39.17
N PHE A 274 -24.20 5.83 -38.39
CA PHE A 274 -24.38 4.40 -38.18
C PHE A 274 -25.50 4.10 -37.18
N ASP A 275 -26.03 2.87 -37.23
CA ASP A 275 -26.96 2.38 -36.20
C ASP A 275 -26.19 2.00 -34.93
N LEU A 276 -25.91 2.99 -34.09
CA LEU A 276 -25.12 2.83 -32.87
C LEU A 276 -25.75 1.84 -31.87
N ARG A 277 -27.08 1.69 -31.86
CA ARG A 277 -27.76 0.71 -31.00
C ARG A 277 -27.47 -0.70 -31.47
N LYS A 278 -27.56 -0.93 -32.79
CA LYS A 278 -27.23 -2.23 -33.38
C LYS A 278 -25.74 -2.57 -33.19
N LEU A 279 -24.85 -1.61 -33.37
CA LEU A 279 -23.41 -1.81 -33.15
C LEU A 279 -23.09 -2.08 -31.68
N GLY A 280 -23.64 -1.29 -30.76
CA GLY A 280 -23.47 -1.50 -29.32
C GLY A 280 -23.96 -2.87 -28.86
N ALA A 281 -25.10 -3.34 -29.39
CA ALA A 281 -25.63 -4.68 -29.11
C ALA A 281 -24.81 -5.82 -29.74
N ALA A 282 -23.95 -5.52 -30.72
CA ALA A 282 -23.06 -6.51 -31.35
C ALA A 282 -21.72 -6.67 -30.62
N LEU A 283 -21.42 -5.80 -29.65
CA LEU A 283 -20.20 -5.88 -28.84
C LEU A 283 -20.22 -7.13 -27.96
N ASP A 284 -19.11 -7.86 -27.96
CA ASP A 284 -18.95 -9.11 -27.21
C ASP A 284 -18.00 -8.89 -26.02
N ALA A 285 -18.59 -8.68 -24.85
CA ALA A 285 -17.84 -8.45 -23.61
C ALA A 285 -16.88 -9.59 -23.26
N GLY A 286 -17.16 -10.83 -23.69
CA GLY A 286 -16.34 -12.00 -23.41
C GLY A 286 -14.92 -11.88 -23.98
N ARG A 287 -14.75 -11.08 -25.03
CA ARG A 287 -13.44 -10.83 -25.67
C ARG A 287 -12.51 -9.98 -24.81
N ASP A 288 -13.04 -9.21 -23.85
CA ASP A 288 -12.20 -8.48 -22.89
C ASP A 288 -11.32 -9.43 -22.05
N LEU A 289 -11.76 -10.68 -21.85
CA LEU A 289 -11.02 -11.68 -21.07
C LEU A 289 -9.84 -12.32 -21.84
N GLN A 290 -9.68 -11.99 -23.13
CA GLN A 290 -8.64 -12.53 -23.99
C GLN A 290 -7.34 -11.72 -23.95
N PHE A 291 -7.36 -10.53 -23.33
CA PHE A 291 -6.17 -9.70 -23.20
C PHE A 291 -5.14 -10.29 -22.23
N ASP A 292 -3.89 -10.20 -22.64
CA ASP A 292 -2.74 -10.24 -21.73
C ASP A 292 -2.45 -8.83 -21.19
N TYR A 293 -1.78 -8.75 -20.04
CA TYR A 293 -1.60 -7.49 -19.33
C TYR A 293 -0.87 -6.42 -20.15
N LEU A 294 0.22 -6.78 -20.83
CA LEU A 294 0.98 -5.84 -21.65
C LEU A 294 0.13 -5.27 -22.80
N GLY A 295 -0.71 -6.10 -23.42
CA GLY A 295 -1.58 -5.69 -24.52
C GLY A 295 -2.61 -4.67 -24.05
N LEU A 296 -3.34 -4.98 -22.98
CA LEU A 296 -4.35 -4.08 -22.43
C LEU A 296 -3.74 -2.78 -21.89
N GLN A 297 -2.63 -2.86 -21.17
CA GLN A 297 -1.93 -1.68 -20.65
C GLN A 297 -1.46 -0.77 -21.79
N THR A 298 -0.93 -1.34 -22.88
CA THR A 298 -0.49 -0.55 -24.04
C THR A 298 -1.67 0.20 -24.66
N LEU A 299 -2.82 -0.45 -24.82
CA LEU A 299 -4.02 0.20 -25.34
C LEU A 299 -4.50 1.31 -24.41
N TYR A 300 -4.60 1.03 -23.11
CA TYR A 300 -5.05 2.00 -22.11
C TYR A 300 -4.16 3.24 -22.02
N ASP A 301 -2.84 3.05 -22.02
CA ASP A 301 -1.89 4.15 -21.85
C ASP A 301 -1.79 5.03 -23.11
N ARG A 302 -1.91 4.44 -24.30
CA ARG A 302 -1.50 5.10 -25.56
C ARG A 302 -2.57 5.24 -26.62
N TYR A 303 -3.63 4.43 -26.59
CA TYR A 303 -4.61 4.35 -27.67
C TYR A 303 -6.00 4.76 -27.23
N PHE A 304 -6.44 4.36 -26.04
CA PHE A 304 -7.79 4.66 -25.58
C PHE A 304 -8.03 6.15 -25.46
N LEU A 305 -9.12 6.60 -26.06
CA LEU A 305 -9.52 7.99 -26.05
C LEU A 305 -9.76 8.50 -24.63
N HIS A 306 -9.39 9.76 -24.41
CA HIS A 306 -9.61 10.46 -23.15
C HIS A 306 -9.94 11.93 -23.39
N ILE A 307 -10.69 12.52 -22.46
CA ILE A 307 -11.03 13.94 -22.42
C ILE A 307 -10.58 14.45 -21.06
N ASP A 308 -9.75 15.50 -21.02
CA ASP A 308 -9.23 16.07 -19.77
C ASP A 308 -8.65 15.03 -18.80
N GLU A 309 -7.84 14.11 -19.34
CA GLU A 309 -7.23 12.96 -18.65
C GLU A 309 -8.20 11.83 -18.23
N GLU A 310 -9.52 12.03 -18.31
CA GLU A 310 -10.53 10.99 -18.06
C GLU A 310 -10.66 10.06 -19.26
N ARG A 311 -10.42 8.76 -19.07
CA ARG A 311 -10.62 7.78 -20.14
C ARG A 311 -12.11 7.65 -20.45
N ILE A 312 -12.43 7.60 -21.74
CA ILE A 312 -13.81 7.46 -22.20
C ILE A 312 -14.05 6.22 -23.04
N GLU A 313 -13.01 5.47 -23.41
CA GLU A 313 -13.07 4.36 -24.37
C GLU A 313 -12.79 2.98 -23.74
N LEU A 314 -13.73 2.03 -23.92
CA LEU A 314 -13.59 0.65 -23.48
C LEU A 314 -12.98 -0.26 -24.56
N PRO A 315 -12.35 -1.41 -24.20
CA PRO A 315 -11.58 -2.21 -25.16
C PRO A 315 -12.37 -2.73 -26.37
N GLN A 316 -13.62 -3.19 -26.20
CA GLN A 316 -14.40 -3.62 -27.37
C GLN A 316 -14.88 -2.44 -28.23
N ALA A 317 -15.07 -1.26 -27.63
CA ALA A 317 -15.45 -0.06 -28.38
C ALA A 317 -14.30 0.43 -29.27
N PHE A 318 -13.05 0.33 -28.81
CA PHE A 318 -11.86 0.65 -29.60
C PHE A 318 -11.76 -0.17 -30.91
N PHE A 319 -12.22 -1.42 -30.90
CA PHE A 319 -12.18 -2.27 -32.09
C PHE A 319 -13.37 -2.10 -33.04
N MET A 320 -14.44 -1.45 -32.58
CA MET A 320 -15.68 -1.25 -33.34
C MET A 320 -15.58 0.02 -34.17
#